data_AF-A0A097PQF6-F1
#
_entry.id   AF-A0A097PQF6-F1
#
_cell.length_a   1.000
_cell.length_b   1.000
_cell.length_c   1.000
_cell.angle_alpha   90.00
_cell.angle_beta   90.00
_cell.angle_gamma   90.00
#
_symmetry.space_group_name_H-M   'P 1'
#
loop_
_entity.id
_entity.type
_entity.pdbx_description
1 polymer ?
#
loop_
_entity_poly.entity_id
_entity_poly.type
_entity_poly.pdbx_seq_one_letter_code
_entity_poly.pdbx_strand_id
1 'polypeptide(L)'
;GDGVQCVAQFKNEVLFKDYRISSQNDDRIAFAIDLSLLHRAVRSALSILCHSDIQIKLVKKLPAGSQQPAPFLSFETKGSKSAVIHDVPISKPLSRADVIELQAALDAAQGLPETLVQVPDMVQLQNLVDRLKNVGDLLTVS
;
A
#
# COMPACT_ATOMS: atom_id res chain seq x y z
N GLY A 1 17.74 1.02 5.01
CA GLY A 1 17.10 -0.24 5.45
C GLY A 1 17.45 -1.29 4.43
N ASP A 2 18.15 -2.33 4.84
CA ASP A 2 18.83 -3.30 3.96
C ASP A 2 17.95 -4.54 3.67
N GLY A 3 16.65 -4.31 3.51
CA GLY A 3 15.64 -5.36 3.31
C GLY A 3 15.14 -5.38 1.87
N VAL A 4 14.39 -6.44 1.53
CA VAL A 4 13.72 -6.56 0.23
C VAL A 4 12.79 -5.37 0.02
N GLN A 5 12.98 -4.67 -1.10
CA GLN A 5 12.13 -3.57 -1.51
C GLN A 5 11.02 -4.10 -2.42
N CYS A 6 9.79 -3.66 -2.18
CA CYS A 6 8.64 -3.97 -3.00
C CYS A 6 7.95 -2.67 -3.40
N VAL A 7 7.71 -2.51 -4.69
CA VAL A 7 7.05 -1.34 -5.27
C VAL A 7 5.81 -1.80 -6.01
N ALA A 8 4.66 -1.23 -5.66
CA ALA A 8 3.41 -1.41 -6.38
C ALA A 8 2.87 -0.05 -6.82
N GLN A 9 2.61 0.10 -8.13
CA GLN A 9 2.09 1.33 -8.71
C GLN A 9 0.81 1.04 -9.48
N PHE A 10 -0.18 1.91 -9.28
CA PHE A 10 -1.48 1.83 -9.94
C PHE A 10 -1.78 3.16 -10.59
N LYS A 11 -2.32 3.15 -11.82
CA LYS A 11 -2.86 4.36 -12.44
C LYS A 11 -4.17 4.72 -11.77
N ASN A 12 -4.33 5.99 -11.39
CA ASN A 12 -5.53 6.47 -10.69
C ASN A 12 -6.82 6.14 -11.46
N GLU A 13 -6.81 6.35 -12.77
CA GLU A 13 -7.94 6.11 -13.69
C GLU A 13 -8.38 4.65 -13.75
N VAL A 14 -7.49 3.72 -13.41
CA VAL A 14 -7.79 2.27 -13.40
C VAL A 14 -8.39 1.86 -12.07
N LEU A 15 -7.97 2.49 -10.96
CA LEU A 15 -8.36 2.09 -9.62
C LEU A 15 -9.56 2.85 -9.07
N PHE A 16 -9.73 4.11 -9.44
CA PHE A 16 -10.71 5.02 -8.85
C PHE A 16 -11.67 5.57 -9.90
N LYS A 17 -12.97 5.54 -9.59
CA LYS A 17 -14.00 6.27 -10.37
C LYS A 17 -13.86 7.79 -10.17
N ASP A 18 -13.61 8.20 -8.93
CA ASP A 18 -13.39 9.57 -8.52
C ASP A 18 -12.12 9.65 -7.68
N TYR A 19 -11.20 10.55 -8.05
CA TYR A 19 -9.95 10.75 -7.34
C TYR A 19 -9.66 12.24 -7.18
N ARG A 20 -9.43 12.67 -5.93
CA ARG A 20 -9.04 14.05 -5.63
C ARG A 20 -8.11 14.08 -4.43
N ILE A 21 -6.94 14.68 -4.63
CA ILE A 21 -6.01 15.02 -3.56
C ILE A 21 -5.58 16.47 -3.71
N SER A 22 -5.07 17.07 -2.64
CA SER A 22 -4.43 18.38 -2.68
C SER A 22 -3.36 18.45 -1.59
N SER A 23 -2.17 18.91 -1.94
CA SER A 23 -1.03 19.05 -1.02
C SER A 23 -0.16 20.23 -1.42
N GLN A 24 0.41 20.93 -0.43
CA GLN A 24 1.40 21.98 -0.67
C GLN A 24 2.76 21.43 -1.14
N ASN A 25 2.90 20.10 -1.22
CA ASN A 25 4.09 19.42 -1.68
C ASN A 25 3.88 18.83 -3.08
N ASP A 26 3.62 19.70 -4.06
CA ASP A 26 3.42 19.32 -5.47
C ASP A 26 2.32 18.26 -5.66
N ASP A 27 1.23 18.36 -4.89
CA ASP A 27 0.14 17.37 -4.81
C ASP A 27 0.60 15.93 -4.49
N ARG A 28 1.74 15.79 -3.78
CA ARG A 28 2.23 14.51 -3.26
C ARG A 28 1.99 14.41 -1.77
N ILE A 29 1.52 13.24 -1.34
CA ILE A 29 1.31 12.89 0.06
C ILE A 29 1.91 11.51 0.26
N ALA A 30 2.94 11.42 1.11
CA ALA A 30 3.54 10.16 1.52
C ALA A 30 3.37 9.98 3.02
N PHE A 31 3.13 8.75 3.45
CA PHE A 31 3.00 8.36 4.85
C PHE A 31 3.31 6.87 4.99
N ALA A 32 3.70 6.46 6.19
CA ALA A 32 3.78 5.06 6.56
C ALA A 32 2.43 4.58 7.09
N ILE A 33 2.11 3.32 6.80
CA ILE A 33 0.89 2.65 7.25
C ILE A 33 1.25 1.23 7.68
N ASP A 34 0.61 0.75 8.75
CA ASP A 34 0.74 -0.65 9.15
C ASP A 34 -0.01 -1.54 8.15
N LEU A 35 0.72 -2.46 7.52
CA LEU A 35 0.18 -3.32 6.46
C LEU A 35 -0.91 -4.27 6.98
N SER A 36 -0.81 -4.73 8.24
CA SER A 36 -1.80 -5.64 8.83
C SER A 36 -3.14 -4.91 9.04
N LEU A 37 -3.08 -3.65 9.50
CA LEU A 37 -4.27 -2.82 9.67
C LEU A 37 -4.89 -2.42 8.33
N LEU A 38 -4.06 -2.05 7.34
CA LEU A 38 -4.52 -1.79 5.99
C LEU A 38 -5.21 -3.01 5.38
N HIS A 39 -4.59 -4.19 5.48
CA HIS A 39 -5.16 -5.42 4.96
C HIS A 39 -6.52 -5.72 5.62
N ARG A 40 -6.63 -5.58 6.94
CA ARG A 40 -7.90 -5.77 7.67
C ARG A 40 -8.98 -4.80 7.18
N ALA A 41 -8.65 -3.52 7.00
CA ALA A 41 -9.58 -2.50 6.52
C ALA A 41 -10.09 -2.82 5.11
N VAL A 42 -9.19 -3.17 4.20
CA VAL A 42 -9.53 -3.54 2.82
C VAL A 42 -10.38 -4.81 2.80
N ARG A 43 -10.03 -5.85 3.57
CA ARG A 43 -10.84 -7.08 3.67
C ARG A 43 -12.25 -6.80 4.21
N SER A 44 -12.38 -5.92 5.19
CA SER A 44 -13.67 -5.49 5.72
C SER A 44 -14.49 -4.68 4.71
N ALA A 45 -13.84 -3.88 3.86
CA ALA A 45 -14.53 -3.12 2.83
C ALA A 45 -14.98 -4.02 1.67
N LEU A 46 -14.15 -5.01 1.30
CA LEU A 46 -14.45 -5.98 0.24
C LEU A 46 -15.67 -6.86 0.54
N SER A 47 -15.92 -7.21 1.82
CA SER A 47 -17.11 -7.98 2.19
C SER A 47 -18.42 -7.21 1.95
N ILE A 48 -18.35 -5.89 1.79
CA ILE A 48 -19.49 -4.99 1.59
C ILE A 48 -19.53 -4.44 0.14
N LEU A 49 -18.39 -4.46 -0.57
CA LEU A 49 -18.22 -3.93 -1.93
C LEU A 49 -19.24 -4.47 -2.93
N CYS A 50 -19.72 -5.70 -2.78
CA CYS A 50 -20.73 -6.30 -3.65
C CYS A 50 -22.03 -5.46 -3.78
N HIS A 51 -22.25 -4.51 -2.87
CA HIS A 51 -23.46 -3.70 -2.81
C HIS A 51 -23.21 -2.18 -2.89
N SER A 52 -21.95 -1.72 -2.86
CA SER A 52 -21.64 -0.28 -2.78
C SER A 52 -20.19 0.05 -3.11
N ASP A 53 -19.94 1.26 -3.58
CA ASP A 53 -18.59 1.80 -3.74
C ASP A 53 -17.87 2.00 -2.38
N ILE A 54 -16.54 1.80 -2.37
CA ILE A 54 -15.68 2.10 -1.22
C ILE A 54 -15.16 3.52 -1.38
N GLN A 55 -15.36 4.36 -0.36
CA GLN A 55 -14.79 5.69 -0.30
C GLN A 55 -13.59 5.71 0.65
N ILE A 56 -12.44 6.17 0.15
CA ILE A 56 -11.21 6.29 0.94
C ILE A 56 -10.94 7.77 1.20
N LYS A 57 -10.73 8.14 2.47
CA LYS A 57 -10.47 9.53 2.86
C LYS A 57 -9.28 9.64 3.79
N LEU A 58 -8.47 10.66 3.55
CA LEU A 58 -7.46 11.11 4.52
C LEU A 58 -8.14 12.04 5.52
N VAL A 59 -8.19 11.66 6.80
CA VAL A 59 -8.89 12.40 7.85
C VAL A 59 -7.99 12.64 9.06
N LYS A 60 -8.23 13.74 9.78
CA LYS A 60 -7.58 14.04 11.05
C LYS A 60 -8.61 13.87 12.16
N LYS A 61 -8.36 12.97 13.10
CA LYS A 61 -9.29 12.64 14.20
C LYS A 61 -8.58 12.83 15.54
N LEU A 62 -9.35 13.07 16.61
CA LEU A 62 -8.83 13.08 17.98
C LEU A 62 -9.18 11.72 18.61
N PRO A 63 -8.20 10.80 18.76
CA PRO A 63 -8.47 9.49 19.36
C PRO A 63 -8.98 9.62 20.80
N ALA A 64 -9.85 8.70 21.22
CA ALA A 64 -10.32 8.68 22.60
C ALA A 64 -9.13 8.56 23.57
N GLY A 65 -9.05 9.48 24.55
CA GLY A 65 -7.96 9.53 25.52
C GLY A 65 -6.67 10.21 25.02
N SER A 66 -6.62 10.69 23.77
CA SER A 66 -5.52 11.52 23.27
C SER A 66 -5.87 13.00 23.35
N GLN A 67 -4.87 13.83 23.67
CA GLN A 67 -4.97 15.29 23.58
C GLN A 67 -4.47 15.84 22.25
N GLN A 68 -3.92 14.97 21.40
CA GLN A 68 -3.32 15.37 20.12
C GLN A 68 -4.07 14.71 18.96
N PRO A 69 -4.51 15.50 17.95
CA PRO A 69 -5.11 14.94 16.76
C PRO A 69 -4.11 14.07 15.97
N ALA A 70 -4.58 12.93 15.47
CA ALA A 70 -3.81 11.98 14.69
C ALA A 70 -4.42 11.80 13.28
N PRO A 71 -3.59 11.51 12.27
CA PRO A 71 -4.05 11.26 10.91
C PRO A 71 -4.48 9.79 10.73
N PHE A 72 -5.54 9.58 9.94
CA PHE A 72 -6.08 8.27 9.60
C PHE A 72 -6.43 8.20 8.11
N LEU A 73 -6.31 7.00 7.55
CA LEU A 73 -6.89 6.63 6.28
C LEU A 73 -8.21 5.89 6.56
N SER A 74 -9.33 6.58 6.31
CA SER A 74 -10.69 6.10 6.57
C SER A 74 -11.22 5.37 5.34
N PHE A 75 -11.66 4.13 5.53
CA PHE A 75 -12.37 3.33 4.53
C PHE A 75 -13.85 3.30 4.88
N GLU A 76 -14.66 3.94 4.05
CA GLU A 76 -16.09 4.11 4.26
C GLU A 76 -16.87 3.31 3.21
N THR A 77 -17.79 2.48 3.68
CA THR A 77 -18.71 1.72 2.83
C THR A 77 -20.14 1.97 3.25
N LYS A 78 -21.05 2.13 2.29
CA LYS A 78 -22.46 2.37 2.54
C LYS A 78 -23.27 1.14 2.12
N GLY A 79 -23.46 0.22 3.05
CA GLY A 79 -24.39 -0.88 2.84
C GLY A 79 -25.84 -0.41 2.82
N SER A 80 -26.74 -1.27 2.34
CA SER A 80 -28.17 -0.95 2.14
C SER A 80 -28.93 -0.56 3.42
N LYS A 81 -28.43 -0.95 4.60
CA LYS A 81 -29.03 -0.65 5.91
C LYS A 81 -28.05 -0.13 6.97
N SER A 82 -26.76 -0.05 6.65
CA SER A 82 -25.70 0.32 7.60
C SER A 82 -24.46 0.82 6.87
N ALA A 83 -23.74 1.76 7.49
CA ALA A 83 -22.44 2.22 7.00
C ALA A 83 -21.33 1.64 7.88
N VAL A 84 -20.27 1.13 7.25
CA VAL A 84 -19.07 0.67 7.94
C VAL A 84 -17.94 1.64 7.66
N ILE A 85 -17.34 2.15 8.73
CA ILE A 85 -16.20 3.04 8.70
C ILE A 85 -15.05 2.32 9.39
N HIS A 86 -13.94 2.17 8.68
CA HIS A 86 -12.71 1.61 9.23
C HIS A 86 -11.58 2.62 9.15
N ASP A 87 -11.15 3.10 10.30
CA ASP A 87 -10.05 4.07 10.40
C ASP A 87 -8.72 3.35 10.59
N VAL A 88 -7.82 3.48 9.60
CA VAL A 88 -6.46 2.96 9.72
C VAL A 88 -5.53 4.09 10.13
N PRO A 89 -4.85 4.00 11.29
CA PRO A 89 -3.87 5.01 11.69
C PRO A 89 -2.70 5.02 10.71
N ILE A 90 -2.23 6.21 10.37
CA ILE A 90 -1.06 6.42 9.53
C ILE A 90 -0.04 7.27 10.27
N SER A 91 1.19 7.31 9.77
CA SER A 91 2.18 8.26 10.25
C SER A 91 1.73 9.70 9.97
N LYS A 92 2.40 10.67 10.61
CA LYS A 92 2.36 12.04 10.10
C LYS A 92 2.80 12.04 8.62
N PRO A 93 2.20 12.89 7.76
CA PRO A 93 2.69 13.06 6.41
C PRO A 93 4.19 13.34 6.43
N LEU A 94 4.91 12.68 5.55
CA LEU A 94 6.36 12.82 5.45
C LEU A 94 6.73 14.24 5.00
N SER A 95 7.94 14.66 5.35
CA SER A 95 8.43 15.98 4.95
C SER A 95 8.68 16.03 3.43
N ARG A 96 8.80 17.24 2.88
CA ARG A 96 9.17 17.41 1.46
C ARG A 96 10.49 16.74 1.12
N ALA A 97 11.47 16.81 2.01
CA ALA A 97 12.77 16.19 1.83
C ALA A 97 12.65 14.66 1.74
N ASP A 98 11.91 14.05 2.67
CA ASP A 98 11.72 12.59 2.69
C ASP A 98 10.95 12.11 1.44
N VAL A 99 9.98 12.88 0.96
CA VAL A 99 9.21 12.56 -0.25
C VAL A 99 10.13 12.58 -1.49
N ILE A 100 11.06 13.52 -1.56
CA ILE A 100 12.04 13.60 -2.65
C ILE A 100 12.99 12.40 -2.61
N GLU A 101 13.46 12.02 -1.42
CA GLU A 101 14.31 10.84 -1.24
C GLU A 101 13.60 9.55 -1.68
N LEU A 102 12.35 9.35 -1.26
CA LEU A 102 11.54 8.21 -1.68
C LEU A 102 11.31 8.17 -3.19
N GLN A 103 11.08 9.34 -3.82
CA GLN A 103 10.93 9.41 -5.27
C GLN A 103 12.24 9.04 -5.97
N ALA A 104 13.38 9.54 -5.51
CA ALA A 104 14.68 9.22 -6.09
C ALA A 104 14.99 7.72 -5.98
N ALA A 105 14.67 7.09 -4.83
CA ALA A 105 14.84 5.65 -4.65
C ALA A 105 13.94 4.84 -5.60
N LEU A 106 12.70 5.29 -5.78
CA LEU A 106 11.77 4.68 -6.73
C LEU A 106 12.27 4.79 -8.17
N ASP A 107 12.73 5.97 -8.59
CA ASP A 107 13.24 6.21 -9.94
C ASP A 107 14.49 5.37 -10.22
N ALA A 108 15.38 5.21 -9.22
CA ALA A 108 16.55 4.35 -9.32
C ALA A 108 16.18 2.86 -9.47
N ALA A 109 15.09 2.41 -8.82
CA ALA A 109 14.63 1.03 -8.89
C ALA A 109 13.90 0.68 -10.20
N GLN A 110 13.49 1.69 -10.99
CA GLN A 110 12.80 1.49 -12.27
C GLN A 110 13.75 1.23 -13.47
N GLY A 111 15.06 1.19 -13.24
CA GLY A 111 16.03 0.82 -14.27
C GLY A 111 15.76 -0.58 -14.84
N LEU A 112 15.87 -0.72 -16.16
CA LEU A 112 15.86 -2.03 -16.81
C LEU A 112 17.07 -2.84 -16.30
N PRO A 113 16.87 -4.07 -15.80
CA PRO A 113 17.99 -4.92 -15.40
C PRO A 113 18.83 -5.31 -16.62
N GLU A 114 20.11 -5.65 -16.40
CA GLU A 114 21.02 -6.09 -17.47
C GLU A 114 20.51 -7.33 -18.21
N THR A 115 19.73 -8.17 -17.52
CA THR A 115 19.16 -9.40 -18.09
C THR A 115 17.67 -9.48 -17.77
N LEU A 116 16.87 -9.72 -18.80
CA LEU A 116 15.44 -10.01 -18.68
C LEU A 116 15.23 -11.50 -18.94
N VAL A 117 14.70 -12.20 -17.95
CA VAL A 117 14.35 -13.62 -18.06
C VAL A 117 12.85 -13.76 -17.95
N GLN A 118 12.24 -14.47 -18.90
CA GLN A 118 10.84 -14.85 -18.78
C GLN A 118 10.71 -15.90 -17.68
N VAL A 119 10.04 -15.52 -16.60
CA VAL A 119 9.81 -16.42 -15.47
C VAL A 119 8.70 -17.41 -15.84
N PRO A 120 8.84 -18.72 -15.51
CA PRO A 120 7.75 -19.68 -15.63
C PRO A 120 6.56 -19.31 -14.73
N ASP A 121 5.51 -20.11 -14.77
CA ASP A 121 4.36 -19.94 -13.88
C ASP A 121 4.79 -19.78 -12.41
N MET A 122 4.23 -18.77 -11.73
CA MET A 122 4.64 -18.38 -10.37
C MET A 122 4.41 -19.51 -9.36
N VAL A 123 3.37 -20.33 -9.55
CA VAL A 123 3.08 -21.47 -8.66
C VAL A 123 4.15 -22.55 -8.83
N GLN A 124 4.57 -22.81 -10.08
CA GLN A 124 5.66 -23.75 -10.34
C GLN A 124 6.99 -23.28 -9.73
N LEU A 125 7.32 -22.00 -9.88
CA LEU A 125 8.53 -21.44 -9.30
C LEU A 125 8.50 -21.49 -7.76
N GLN A 126 7.37 -21.13 -7.15
CA GLN A 126 7.20 -21.22 -5.70
C GLN A 126 7.42 -22.66 -5.21
N ASN A 127 6.80 -23.64 -5.86
CA ASN A 127 6.96 -25.05 -5.52
C ASN A 127 8.42 -25.51 -5.63
N LEU A 128 9.16 -25.02 -6.64
CA LEU A 128 10.59 -25.32 -6.79
C LEU A 128 11.40 -24.73 -5.64
N VAL A 129 11.20 -23.45 -5.32
CA VAL A 129 11.88 -22.77 -4.20
C VAL A 129 11.55 -23.46 -2.87
N ASP A 130 10.29 -23.86 -2.65
CA ASP A 130 9.85 -24.59 -1.46
C ASP A 130 10.46 -25.98 -1.31
N ARG A 131 10.89 -26.60 -2.41
CA ARG A 131 11.67 -27.83 -2.37
C ARG A 131 13.15 -27.55 -2.09
N LEU A 132 13.72 -26.56 -2.75
CA LEU A 132 15.14 -26.21 -2.65
C LEU A 132 15.51 -25.62 -1.29
N LYS A 133 14.60 -24.93 -0.60
CA LYS A 133 14.84 -24.42 0.77
C LYS A 133 15.19 -25.52 1.78
N ASN A 134 14.81 -26.78 1.52
CA ASN A 134 15.16 -27.91 2.39
C ASN A 134 16.57 -28.46 2.11
N VAL A 135 17.21 -28.03 1.02
CA VAL A 135 18.54 -28.49 0.59
C VAL A 135 19.64 -27.55 1.11
N GLY A 136 19.36 -26.25 1.23
CA GLY A 136 20.28 -25.28 1.81
C GLY A 136 19.70 -23.87 1.81
N ASP A 137 20.42 -22.96 2.47
CA ASP A 137 19.99 -21.57 2.70
C ASP A 137 20.33 -20.61 1.53
N LEU A 138 21.18 -21.05 0.60
CA LEU A 138 21.64 -20.25 -0.54
C LEU A 138 21.06 -20.80 -1.85
N LEU A 139 20.34 -19.95 -2.57
CA LEU A 139 19.87 -20.21 -3.93
C LEU A 139 20.55 -19.25 -4.91
N THR A 140 21.35 -19.80 -5.83
CA THR A 140 21.97 -19.03 -6.91
C THR A 140 21.09 -19.11 -8.16
N VAL A 141 20.79 -17.96 -8.76
CA VAL A 141 20.11 -17.83 -10.05
C VAL A 141 21.15 -17.30 -11.03
N SER A 142 21.41 -18.04 -12.10
CA SER A 142 22.43 -17.77 -13.13
C SER A 142 21.89 -18.00 -14.51
#